data_AF-A0A6B3CE76-F1
#
_entry.id   AF-A0A6B3CE76-F1
#
_cell.length_a   1.000
_cell.length_b   1.000
_cell.length_c   1.000
_cell.angle_alpha   90.00
_cell.angle_beta   90.00
_cell.angle_gamma   90.00
#
_symmetry.space_group_name_H-M   'P 1'
#
loop_
_entity.id
_entity.type
_entity.pdbx_description
1 polymer ?
#
loop_
_entity_poly.entity_id
_entity_poly.type
_entity_poly.pdbx_seq_one_letter_code
_entity_poly.pdbx_strand_id
1 'polypeptide(L)'
;MVQIRVMTDDRERGERVVEILLPLLQACTALQAGEPTRLTHRGGGLRLVLDVQPNEGATSVRVDRADTPVRPERTARRRRALPPGRR
;
A
#
# COMPACT_ATOMS: atom_id res chain seq x y z
N MET A 1 15.82 1.36 -0.44
CA MET A 1 15.04 0.39 -1.22
C MET A 1 13.64 0.31 -0.64
N VAL A 2 12.60 0.43 -1.46
CA VAL A 2 11.19 0.30 -1.06
C VAL A 2 10.57 -0.89 -1.81
N GLN A 3 9.46 -1.42 -1.30
CA GLN A 3 8.76 -2.54 -1.91
C GLN A 3 7.37 -2.14 -2.42
N ILE A 4 7.09 -2.48 -3.67
CA ILE A 4 5.73 -2.47 -4.23
C ILE A 4 5.16 -3.88 -4.10
N ARG A 5 3.94 -3.98 -3.56
CA ARG A 5 3.23 -5.25 -3.36
C ARG A 5 1.89 -5.20 -4.08
N VAL A 6 1.70 -6.11 -5.04
CA VAL A 6 0.42 -6.33 -5.70
C VAL A 6 -0.25 -7.54 -5.04
N MET A 7 -1.39 -7.31 -4.39
CA MET A 7 -2.14 -8.32 -3.67
C MET A 7 -3.62 -8.25 -4.04
N THR A 8 -4.19 -9.39 -4.43
CA THR A 8 -5.61 -9.51 -4.75
C THR A 8 -6.04 -10.96 -4.60
N ASP A 9 -7.28 -11.20 -4.16
CA ASP A 9 -7.88 -12.53 -4.15
C ASP A 9 -8.26 -13.01 -5.56
N ASP A 10 -8.44 -12.08 -6.50
CA ASP A 10 -8.72 -12.35 -7.90
C ASP A 10 -7.40 -12.42 -8.70
N ARG A 11 -6.96 -13.64 -9.00
CA ARG A 11 -5.71 -13.90 -9.70
C ARG A 11 -5.71 -13.33 -11.12
N GLU A 12 -6.79 -13.51 -11.87
CA GLU A 12 -6.85 -13.10 -13.27
C GLU A 12 -6.78 -11.57 -13.38
N ARG A 13 -7.54 -10.87 -12.54
CA ARG A 13 -7.45 -9.41 -12.45
C ARG A 13 -6.07 -8.95 -12.01
N GLY A 14 -5.45 -9.66 -11.08
CA GLY A 14 -4.10 -9.39 -10.62
C GLY A 14 -3.08 -9.45 -11.76
N GLU A 15 -3.08 -10.53 -12.54
CA GLU A 15 -2.15 -10.70 -13.66
C GLU A 15 -2.34 -9.60 -14.71
N ARG A 16 -3.59 -9.24 -15.06
CA ARG A 16 -3.87 -8.12 -15.98
C ARG A 16 -3.30 -6.79 -15.48
N VAL A 17 -3.38 -6.51 -14.18
CA VAL A 17 -2.78 -5.30 -13.59
C VAL A 17 -1.25 -5.37 -13.66
N VAL A 18 -0.66 -6.52 -13.40
CA VAL A 18 0.80 -6.72 -13.46
C VAL A 18 1.33 -6.56 -14.89
N GLU A 19 0.62 -7.09 -15.87
CA GLU A 19 0.94 -6.94 -17.31
C GLU A 19 1.01 -5.47 -17.74
N ILE A 20 0.19 -4.60 -17.14
CA ILE A 20 0.21 -3.16 -17.40
C ILE A 20 1.28 -2.46 -16.55
N LEU A 21 1.40 -2.83 -15.27
CA LEU A 21 2.27 -2.16 -14.31
C LEU A 21 3.76 -2.37 -14.61
N LEU A 22 4.18 -3.59 -14.95
CA LEU A 22 5.60 -3.91 -15.13
C LEU A 22 6.24 -3.11 -16.27
N PRO A 23 5.65 -3.02 -17.48
CA PRO A 23 6.20 -2.18 -18.55
C PRO A 23 6.28 -0.70 -18.16
N LEU A 24 5.29 -0.18 -17.42
CA LEU A 24 5.30 1.22 -16.96
C LEU A 24 6.44 1.49 -15.97
N LEU A 25 6.70 0.55 -15.05
CA LEU A 25 7.82 0.67 -14.13
C LEU A 25 9.18 0.54 -14.84
N GLN A 26 9.28 -0.34 -15.83
CA GLN A 26 10.49 -0.49 -16.65
C GLN A 26 10.77 0.73 -17.52
N ALA A 27 9.73 1.40 -18.02
CA ALA A 27 9.86 2.64 -18.79
C ALA A 27 10.09 3.88 -17.91
N CYS A 28 9.96 3.77 -16.59
CA CYS A 28 10.13 4.89 -15.68
C CYS A 28 11.60 5.26 -15.52
N THR A 29 12.00 6.43 -15.99
CA THR A 29 13.40 6.89 -15.86
C THR A 29 13.78 7.32 -14.45
N ALA A 30 12.77 7.61 -13.61
CA ALA A 30 12.96 8.05 -12.22
C ALA A 30 13.15 6.90 -11.23
N LEU A 31 12.78 5.67 -11.60
CA LEU A 31 12.77 4.52 -10.71
C LEU A 31 13.52 3.36 -11.37
N GLN A 32 14.30 2.65 -10.58
CA GLN A 32 14.83 1.34 -10.95
C GLN A 32 13.96 0.28 -10.26
N ALA A 33 13.34 -0.56 -11.08
CA ALA A 33 12.52 -1.68 -10.65
C ALA A 33 13.32 -2.99 -10.73
N GLY A 34 13.37 -3.73 -9.63
CA GLY A 34 13.94 -5.07 -9.57
C GLY A 34 13.01 -6.12 -10.17
N GLU A 35 13.50 -7.37 -10.23
CA GLU A 35 12.73 -8.47 -10.81
C GLU A 35 11.53 -8.83 -9.92
N PRO A 36 10.31 -8.94 -10.49
CA PRO A 36 9.13 -9.28 -9.72
C PRO A 36 9.19 -10.71 -9.20
N THR A 37 8.97 -10.87 -7.89
CA THR A 37 8.88 -12.18 -7.24
C THR A 37 7.42 -12.52 -6.98
N ARG A 38 6.95 -13.65 -7.55
CA ARG A 38 5.64 -14.23 -7.24
C ARG A 38 5.71 -15.04 -5.95
N LEU A 39 4.77 -14.80 -5.04
CA LEU A 39 4.64 -15.48 -3.77
C LEU A 39 3.34 -16.28 -3.72
N THR A 40 3.32 -17.33 -2.90
CA THR A 40 2.11 -18.12 -2.67
C THR A 40 1.05 -17.30 -1.95
N HIS A 41 -0.16 -17.28 -2.51
CA HIS A 41 -1.34 -16.73 -1.88
C HIS A 41 -2.22 -17.87 -1.36
N ARG A 42 -2.60 -17.84 -0.07
CA ARG A 42 -3.34 -18.95 0.57
C ARG A 42 -4.72 -19.19 -0.05
N GLY A 43 -5.32 -18.17 -0.66
CA GLY A 43 -6.63 -18.23 -1.31
C GLY A 43 -6.59 -18.37 -2.84
N GLY A 44 -5.46 -18.73 -3.45
CA GLY A 44 -5.36 -18.86 -4.92
C GLY A 44 -5.28 -17.55 -5.70
N GLY A 45 -5.44 -16.41 -5.03
CA GLY A 45 -5.19 -15.06 -5.56
C GLY A 45 -3.74 -14.77 -5.95
N LEU A 46 -3.46 -13.51 -6.28
CA LEU A 46 -2.12 -13.06 -6.67
C LEU A 46 -1.40 -12.39 -5.50
N ARG A 47 -0.13 -12.75 -5.33
CA ARG A 47 0.81 -12.02 -4.48
C ARG A 47 2.12 -11.83 -5.23
N LEU A 48 2.43 -10.59 -5.58
CA LEU A 48 3.67 -10.22 -6.27
C LEU A 48 4.36 -9.10 -5.52
N VAL A 49 5.68 -9.20 -5.42
CA VAL A 49 6.55 -8.21 -4.76
C VAL A 49 7.60 -7.78 -5.74
N LEU A 50 7.87 -6.47 -5.81
CA LEU A 50 9.04 -5.95 -6.51
C LEU A 50 9.75 -4.91 -5.65
N ASP A 51 11.07 -4.94 -5.70
CA ASP A 51 11.91 -3.92 -5.07
C ASP A 51 12.05 -2.73 -6.01
N VAL A 52 11.93 -1.52 -5.48
CA VAL A 52 12.04 -0.28 -6.24
C VAL A 52 12.97 0.69 -5.51
N GLN A 53 13.77 1.40 -6.28
CA GLN A 53 14.60 2.48 -5.76
C GLN A 53 14.61 3.68 -6.71
N PRO A 54 14.82 4.91 -6.21
CA PRO A 54 15.10 6.04 -7.06
C PRO A 54 16.29 5.75 -7.96
N ASN A 55 16.19 6.15 -9.23
CA ASN A 55 17.34 6.18 -10.10
C ASN A 55 18.18 7.42 -9.72
N GLU A 56 19.38 7.23 -9.16
CA GLU A 56 20.20 8.33 -8.62
C GLU A 56 20.60 9.38 -9.68
N GLY A 57 20.51 9.04 -10.97
CA GLY A 57 20.71 9.98 -12.08
C GLY A 57 19.45 10.77 -12.51
N ALA A 58 18.28 10.51 -11.92
CA ALA A 58 17.04 11.18 -12.29
C ALA A 58 16.86 12.50 -11.54
N THR A 59 16.34 13.51 -12.25
CA THR A 59 15.98 14.80 -11.65
C THR A 59 14.87 14.60 -10.62
N SER A 60 15.18 14.79 -9.34
CA SER A 60 14.22 14.62 -8.25
C SER A 60 13.19 15.75 -8.26
N VAL A 61 11.92 15.43 -8.50
CA VAL A 61 10.81 16.36 -8.27
C VAL A 61 10.43 16.29 -6.79
N ARG A 62 10.47 17.41 -6.06
CA ARG A 62 9.94 17.49 -4.69
C ARG A 62 8.41 17.48 -4.76
N VAL A 63 7.80 16.50 -4.11
CA VAL A 63 6.34 16.42 -3.94
C VAL A 63 6.02 16.86 -2.51
N ASP A 64 5.44 18.05 -2.38
CA ASP A 64 4.92 18.51 -1.10
C ASP A 64 3.60 17.81 -0.78
N ARG A 65 3.55 17.16 0.38
CA ARG A 65 2.39 16.39 0.82
C ARG A 65 1.40 17.31 1.54
N ALA A 66 0.31 17.67 0.89
CA ALA A 66 -0.78 18.44 1.47
C ALA A 66 -1.74 17.55 2.29
N ASP A 67 -1.25 16.80 3.28
CA ASP A 67 -2.12 16.05 4.18
C ASP A 67 -2.68 16.99 5.25
N THR A 68 -3.93 17.42 5.06
CA THR A 68 -4.72 18.06 6.13
C THR A 68 -5.28 16.96 7.02
N PRO A 69 -4.88 16.82 8.29
CA PRO A 69 -5.42 15.78 9.15
C PRO A 69 -6.88 16.10 9.49
N VAL A 70 -7.82 15.33 8.95
CA VAL A 70 -9.21 15.32 9.42
C VAL A 70 -9.21 14.65 10.79
N ARG A 71 -9.24 15.46 11.85
CA ARG A 71 -9.33 14.98 13.23
C ARG A 71 -10.72 14.36 13.44
N PRO A 72 -10.85 13.07 13.79
CA PRO A 72 -12.16 12.50 14.08
C PRO A 72 -12.70 13.11 15.38
N GLU A 73 -13.91 13.68 15.33
CA GLU A 73 -14.63 14.14 16.52
C GLU A 73 -14.85 12.95 17.46
N ARG A 74 -14.15 12.95 18.59
CA ARG A 74 -14.41 11.99 19.67
C ARG A 74 -15.77 12.32 20.27
N THR A 75 -16.79 11.60 19.84
CA THR A 75 -18.10 11.63 20.49
C THR A 75 -17.90 11.16 21.94
N ALA A 76 -18.00 12.09 22.88
CA ALA A 76 -17.86 11.83 24.30
C ALA A 76 -19.00 10.93 24.77
N ARG A 77 -18.75 9.61 24.81
CA ARG A 77 -19.67 8.61 25.35
C ARG A 77 -19.79 8.87 26.86
N ARG A 78 -20.86 9.56 27.28
CA ARG A 78 -21.23 9.75 28.70
C ARG A 78 -21.25 8.38 29.38
N ARG A 79 -20.30 8.14 30.29
CA ARG A 79 -20.27 6.95 31.14
C ARG A 79 -21.52 6.97 32.03
N ARG A 80 -22.40 5.97 31.88
CA ARG A 80 -23.44 5.67 32.88
C ARG A 80 -22.75 5.30 34.19
N ALA A 81 -23.12 5.95 35.28
CA ALA A 81 -22.71 5.55 36.62
C ALA A 81 -23.35 4.18 36.95
N LEU A 82 -22.56 3.25 37.45
CA LEU A 82 -23.05 2.01 38.07
C LEU A 82 -23.57 2.32 39.48
N PRO A 83 -24.68 1.70 39.93
CA PRO A 83 -25.21 1.90 41.27
C PRO A 83 -24.30 1.24 42.33
N PRO A 84 -24.26 1.76 43.57
CA PRO A 84 -23.42 1.22 44.62
C PRO A 84 -23.96 -0.14 45.09
N GLY A 85 -23.08 -1.14 45.13
CA GLY A 85 -23.40 -2.47 45.63
C GLY A 85 -23.80 -2.45 47.11
N ARG A 86 -24.95 -3.08 47.42
CA ARG A 86 -25.35 -3.37 48.80
C ARG A 86 -24.53 -4.55 49.33
N ARG A 87 -24.01 -4.37 50.55
CA ARG A 87 -23.42 -5.41 51.39
C ARG A 87 -24.47 -6.41 51.85
#